data_AF-A0AAD9VS07-F1
#
_entry.id   AF-A0AAD9VS07-F1
#
_cell.length_a   1.000
_cell.length_b   1.000
_cell.length_c   1.000
_cell.angle_alpha   90.00
_cell.angle_beta   90.00
_cell.angle_gamma   90.00
#
_symmetry.space_group_name_H-M   'P 1'
#
loop_
_entity.id
_entity.type
_entity.pdbx_description
1 polymer ?
#
loop_
_entity_poly.entity_id
_entity_poly.type
_entity_poly.pdbx_seq_one_letter_code
_entity_poly.pdbx_strand_id
1 'polypeptide(L)'
;MAVAILATGRRRQRCWRRLLLRAHLFAAILWLDAILTCNGQKPINLGGVKKRDVYIAGFFPYGNHVPESHVGRGVMPSVKLAVDHINENPIVLRNYRLHMWWNDTEVSNVHDSVYVFY
;
A
#
# COMPACT_ATOMS: atom_id res chain seq x y z
N MET A 1 -42.56 -0.80 58.10
CA MET A 1 -42.06 -1.61 56.96
C MET A 1 -41.60 -0.75 55.77
N ALA A 2 -40.90 0.38 55.98
CA ALA A 2 -40.53 1.32 54.90
C ALA A 2 -39.02 1.38 54.58
N VAL A 3 -38.16 0.83 55.44
CA VAL A 3 -36.70 0.99 55.33
C VAL A 3 -36.06 -0.02 54.36
N ALA A 4 -36.69 -1.17 54.13
CA ALA A 4 -36.15 -2.23 53.26
C ALA A 4 -36.23 -1.89 51.75
N ILE A 5 -37.13 -0.98 51.35
CA ILE A 5 -37.36 -0.65 49.93
C ILE A 5 -36.30 0.33 49.40
N LEU A 6 -35.66 1.14 50.26
CA LEU A 6 -34.66 2.14 49.84
C LEU A 6 -33.24 1.55 49.63
N ALA A 7 -32.94 0.38 50.21
CA ALA A 7 -31.61 -0.22 50.17
C ALA A 7 -31.33 -1.01 48.87
N THR A 8 -32.38 -1.53 48.23
CA THR A 8 -32.30 -2.32 46.99
C THR A 8 -32.03 -1.45 45.75
N GLY A 9 -32.56 -0.22 45.72
CA GLY A 9 -32.32 0.75 44.65
C GLY A 9 -30.86 1.22 44.54
N ARG A 10 -30.19 1.48 45.68
CA ARG A 10 -28.80 1.96 45.72
C ARG A 10 -27.76 0.91 45.29
N ARG A 11 -28.00 -0.38 45.60
CA ARG A 11 -27.11 -1.49 45.20
C ARG A 11 -27.17 -1.73 43.68
N ARG A 12 -28.37 -1.70 43.10
CA ARG A 12 -28.60 -1.85 41.66
C ARG A 12 -27.93 -0.71 40.88
N GLN A 13 -28.06 0.54 41.35
CA GLN A 13 -27.47 1.71 40.70
C GLN A 13 -25.94 1.78 40.77
N ARG A 14 -25.31 1.31 41.86
CA ARG A 14 -23.84 1.17 41.95
C ARG A 14 -23.30 0.05 41.05
N CYS A 15 -24.01 -1.06 40.95
CA CYS A 15 -23.64 -2.15 40.04
C CYS A 15 -23.70 -1.68 38.58
N TRP A 16 -24.75 -0.94 38.22
CA TRP A 16 -24.91 -0.35 36.89
C TRP A 16 -23.84 0.70 36.56
N ARG A 17 -23.49 1.58 37.50
CA ARG A 17 -22.36 2.51 37.32
C ARG A 17 -21.04 1.78 37.09
N ARG A 18 -20.79 0.68 37.81
CA ARG A 18 -19.58 -0.16 37.64
C ARG A 18 -19.59 -0.92 36.31
N LEU A 19 -20.75 -1.40 35.88
CA LEU A 19 -20.93 -2.05 34.57
C LEU A 19 -20.74 -1.07 33.41
N LEU A 20 -21.29 0.14 33.51
CA LEU A 20 -21.13 1.20 32.51
C LEU A 20 -19.67 1.68 32.42
N LEU A 21 -18.99 1.86 33.56
CA LEU A 21 -17.56 2.17 33.59
C LEU A 21 -16.72 1.07 32.93
N ARG A 22 -17.01 -0.20 33.22
CA ARG A 22 -16.34 -1.35 32.57
C ARG A 22 -16.61 -1.38 31.07
N ALA A 23 -17.85 -1.12 30.64
CA ALA A 23 -18.20 -1.07 29.23
C ALA A 23 -17.46 0.06 28.49
N HIS A 24 -17.35 1.24 29.08
CA HIS A 24 -16.58 2.35 28.50
C HIS A 24 -15.08 2.04 28.41
N LEU A 25 -14.50 1.40 29.42
CA LEU A 25 -13.09 0.98 29.37
C LEU A 25 -12.85 -0.07 28.27
N PHE A 26 -13.74 -1.06 28.14
CA PHE A 26 -13.66 -2.06 27.07
C PHE A 26 -13.80 -1.43 25.68
N ALA A 27 -14.76 -0.51 25.50
CA ALA A 27 -14.93 0.21 24.24
C ALA A 27 -13.69 1.05 23.89
N ALA A 28 -13.08 1.71 24.87
CA ALA A 28 -11.86 2.49 24.65
C ALA A 28 -10.65 1.61 24.26
N ILE A 29 -10.49 0.44 24.87
CA ILE A 29 -9.44 -0.52 24.52
C ILE A 29 -9.64 -1.02 23.08
N LEU A 30 -10.87 -1.42 22.72
CA LEU A 30 -11.18 -1.86 21.36
C LEU A 30 -10.95 -0.75 20.32
N TRP A 31 -11.25 0.50 20.66
CA TRP A 31 -10.95 1.64 19.81
C TRP A 31 -9.45 1.89 19.65
N LEU A 32 -8.67 1.76 20.71
CA LEU A 32 -7.21 1.90 20.64
C LEU A 32 -6.58 0.76 19.82
N ASP A 33 -7.06 -0.48 19.99
CA ASP A 33 -6.62 -1.63 19.20
C ASP A 33 -6.99 -1.49 17.71
N ALA A 34 -8.18 -0.95 17.40
CA ALA A 34 -8.59 -0.65 16.03
C ALA A 34 -7.70 0.42 15.39
N ILE A 35 -7.34 1.48 16.13
CA ILE A 35 -6.41 2.52 15.65
C ILE A 35 -4.99 1.95 15.45
N LEU A 36 -4.54 1.02 16.31
CA LEU A 36 -3.22 0.39 16.16
C LEU A 36 -3.18 -0.58 14.97
N THR A 37 -4.26 -1.33 14.74
CA THR A 37 -4.34 -2.33 13.64
C THR A 37 -4.55 -1.68 12.28
N CYS A 38 -5.26 -0.55 12.19
CA CYS A 38 -5.41 0.17 10.91
C CYS A 38 -4.14 0.93 10.48
N ASN A 39 -3.28 1.33 11.42
CA ASN A 39 -1.94 1.86 11.13
C ASN A 39 -0.91 0.75 10.83
N GLY A 40 -1.31 -0.51 10.94
CA GLY A 40 -0.44 -1.68 10.98
C GLY A 40 -0.53 -2.57 9.74
N GLN A 41 -0.46 -2.01 8.53
CA GLN A 41 0.20 -2.76 7.45
C GLN A 41 1.67 -2.87 7.82
N LYS A 42 2.02 -3.79 8.75
CA LYS A 42 3.40 -4.18 9.00
C LYS A 42 3.95 -4.61 7.64
N PRO A 43 4.92 -3.89 7.03
CA PRO A 43 5.56 -4.42 5.84
C PRO A 43 6.12 -5.77 6.24
N ILE A 44 5.81 -6.82 5.48
CA ILE A 44 6.27 -8.18 5.76
C ILE A 44 7.81 -8.12 5.90
N ASN A 45 8.29 -8.09 7.14
CA ASN A 45 9.71 -8.06 7.46
C ASN A 45 10.21 -9.50 7.28
N LEU A 46 10.46 -9.88 6.02
CA LEU A 46 11.39 -10.96 5.71
C LEU A 46 12.75 -10.48 6.24
N GLY A 47 13.22 -11.09 7.32
CA GLY A 47 14.47 -10.73 7.98
C GLY A 47 15.62 -10.60 6.98
N GLY A 48 16.15 -9.38 6.84
CA GLY A 48 17.20 -9.03 5.90
C GLY A 48 16.82 -7.79 5.10
N VAL A 49 17.72 -6.80 5.09
CA VAL A 49 17.61 -5.52 4.35
C VAL A 49 17.70 -5.78 2.84
N LYS A 50 16.78 -6.54 2.27
CA LYS A 50 16.67 -6.77 0.83
C LYS A 50 15.43 -6.06 0.33
N LYS A 51 15.65 -5.02 -0.48
CA LYS A 51 14.59 -4.36 -1.25
C LYS A 51 13.91 -5.40 -2.14
N ARG A 52 12.60 -5.31 -2.29
CA ARG A 52 11.80 -6.19 -3.16
C ARG A 52 11.81 -5.67 -4.58
N ASP A 53 12.01 -6.56 -5.55
CA ASP A 53 12.00 -6.14 -6.96
C ASP A 53 10.56 -5.93 -7.45
N VAL A 54 10.34 -4.82 -8.14
CA VAL A 54 9.10 -4.50 -8.86
C VAL A 54 9.49 -4.20 -10.29
N TYR A 55 8.76 -4.79 -11.24
CA TYR A 55 9.03 -4.64 -12.66
C TYR A 55 7.92 -3.81 -13.30
N ILE A 56 8.32 -2.81 -14.08
CA ILE A 56 7.45 -2.17 -15.06
C ILE A 56 7.88 -2.61 -16.45
N ALA A 57 6.88 -2.78 -17.30
CA ALA A 57 7.08 -3.03 -18.70
C ALA A 57 6.81 -1.77 -19.52
N GLY A 58 7.58 -1.57 -20.58
CA GLY A 58 7.41 -0.44 -21.49
C GLY A 58 7.52 -0.86 -22.95
N PHE A 59 6.65 -0.31 -23.77
CA PHE A 59 6.68 -0.47 -25.22
C PHE A 59 7.00 0.86 -25.85
N PHE A 60 8.09 0.92 -26.62
CA PHE A 60 8.50 2.15 -27.27
C PHE A 60 8.81 1.87 -28.73
N PRO A 61 8.29 2.67 -29.68
CA PRO A 61 8.74 2.58 -31.06
C PRO A 61 10.17 3.10 -31.13
N TYR A 62 11.14 2.23 -31.40
CA TYR A 62 12.57 2.57 -31.36
C TYR A 62 13.30 2.29 -32.68
N GLY A 63 12.70 1.46 -33.55
CA GLY A 63 13.28 1.01 -34.81
C GLY A 63 13.61 2.14 -35.78
N ASN A 64 14.79 2.09 -36.40
CA ASN A 64 15.30 3.20 -37.21
C ASN A 64 14.46 3.52 -38.45
N HIS A 65 13.72 2.54 -38.95
CA HIS A 65 12.83 2.67 -40.11
C HIS A 65 11.42 3.16 -39.75
N VAL A 66 11.12 3.30 -38.46
CA VAL A 66 9.81 3.73 -37.98
C VAL A 66 9.78 5.26 -37.91
N PRO A 67 8.84 5.94 -38.60
CA PRO A 67 8.70 7.38 -38.53
C PRO A 67 8.54 7.89 -37.09
N GLU A 68 7.78 7.19 -36.25
CA GLU A 68 7.48 7.49 -34.85
C GLU A 68 8.65 7.20 -33.90
N SER A 69 9.77 6.63 -34.39
CA SER A 69 10.91 6.25 -33.54
C SER A 69 11.54 7.43 -32.79
N HIS A 70 11.41 8.64 -33.32
CA HIS A 70 11.88 9.85 -32.65
C HIS A 70 11.19 10.05 -31.29
N VAL A 71 9.91 9.67 -31.16
CA VAL A 71 9.18 9.73 -29.90
C VAL A 71 9.74 8.72 -28.92
N GLY A 72 9.87 7.44 -29.31
CA GLY A 72 10.42 6.41 -28.42
C GLY A 72 11.86 6.67 -28.01
N ARG A 73 12.68 7.25 -28.89
CA ARG A 73 14.05 7.71 -28.57
C ARG A 73 14.10 8.88 -27.58
N GLY A 74 13.06 9.69 -27.49
CA GLY A 74 12.93 10.73 -26.45
C GLY A 74 12.36 10.17 -25.14
N VAL A 75 11.33 9.33 -25.23
CA VAL A 75 10.60 8.82 -24.07
C VAL A 75 11.41 7.77 -23.31
N MET A 76 12.01 6.78 -23.99
CA MET A 76 12.70 5.67 -23.30
C MET A 76 13.83 6.16 -22.38
N PRO A 77 14.74 7.05 -22.80
CA PRO A 77 15.76 7.60 -21.91
C PRO A 77 15.15 8.36 -20.72
N SER A 78 14.06 9.09 -20.95
CA SER A 78 13.35 9.81 -19.89
C SER A 78 12.77 8.87 -18.84
N VAL A 79 12.18 7.74 -19.28
CA VAL A 79 11.66 6.71 -18.37
C VAL A 79 12.79 6.06 -17.58
N LYS A 80 13.93 5.74 -18.22
CA LYS A 80 15.11 5.20 -17.51
C LYS A 80 15.60 6.16 -16.42
N LEU A 81 15.73 7.44 -16.75
CA LEU A 81 16.14 8.46 -15.77
C LEU A 81 15.14 8.57 -14.61
N ALA A 82 13.84 8.46 -14.88
CA ALA A 82 12.82 8.46 -13.84
C ALA A 82 12.92 7.22 -12.92
N VAL A 83 13.19 6.05 -13.49
CA VAL A 83 13.41 4.80 -12.73
C VAL A 83 14.61 4.93 -11.81
N ASP A 84 15.72 5.49 -12.31
CA ASP A 84 16.92 5.74 -11.51
C ASP A 84 16.64 6.71 -10.36
N HIS A 85 15.98 7.84 -10.66
CA HIS A 85 15.61 8.83 -9.64
C HIS A 85 14.68 8.26 -8.56
N ILE A 86 13.72 7.41 -8.92
CA ILE A 86 12.84 6.72 -7.96
C ILE A 86 13.65 5.77 -7.07
N ASN A 87 14.59 5.01 -7.64
CA ASN A 87 15.40 4.06 -6.89
C ASN A 87 16.37 4.71 -5.90
N GLU A 88 16.84 5.92 -6.22
CA GLU A 88 17.70 6.75 -5.36
C GLU A 88 16.92 7.47 -4.26
N ASN A 89 15.62 7.72 -4.47
CA ASN A 89 14.79 8.43 -3.50
C ASN A 89 14.50 7.57 -2.25
N PRO A 90 14.86 8.03 -1.03
CA PRO A 90 14.70 7.23 0.18
C PRO A 90 13.25 7.18 0.70
N ILE A 91 12.35 8.00 0.17
CA ILE A 91 10.95 8.12 0.59
C ILE A 91 10.04 7.32 -0.35
N VAL A 92 10.27 7.42 -1.65
CA VAL A 92 9.47 6.73 -2.67
C VAL A 92 9.96 5.28 -2.78
N LEU A 93 9.03 4.31 -2.75
CA LEU A 93 9.34 2.89 -2.91
C LEU A 93 10.49 2.40 -1.99
N ARG A 94 10.60 2.93 -0.76
CA ARG A 94 11.72 2.71 0.17
C ARG A 94 12.18 1.25 0.33
N ASN A 95 11.26 0.31 0.32
CA ASN A 95 11.51 -1.13 0.49
C ASN A 95 11.45 -1.93 -0.82
N TYR A 96 11.43 -1.22 -1.95
CA TYR A 96 11.34 -1.78 -3.28
C TYR A 96 12.50 -1.27 -4.14
N ARG A 97 12.80 -2.03 -5.19
CA ARG A 97 13.70 -1.62 -6.27
C ARG A 97 12.94 -1.78 -7.57
N LEU A 98 12.78 -0.68 -8.28
CA LEU A 98 12.07 -0.62 -9.54
C LEU A 98 13.02 -1.02 -10.67
N HIS A 99 12.58 -1.94 -11.50
CA HIS A 99 13.25 -2.36 -12.72
C HIS A 99 12.33 -2.12 -13.91
N MET A 100 12.91 -1.83 -15.06
CA MET A 100 12.17 -1.60 -16.29
C MET A 100 12.62 -2.60 -17.34
N TRP A 101 11.67 -3.38 -17.86
CA TRP A 101 11.85 -4.14 -19.09
C TRP A 101 11.15 -3.37 -20.21
N TRP A 102 11.85 -3.13 -21.31
CA TRP A 102 11.26 -2.50 -22.47
C TRP A 102 11.58 -3.25 -23.75
N ASN A 103 10.63 -3.23 -24.68
CA ASN A 103 10.78 -3.80 -26.01
C ASN A 103 10.44 -2.75 -27.08
N ASP A 104 11.14 -2.87 -28.21
CA ASP A 104 10.82 -2.11 -29.42
C ASP A 104 9.57 -2.69 -30.05
N THR A 105 8.57 -1.84 -30.29
CA THR A 105 7.34 -2.27 -30.95
C THR A 105 7.43 -2.23 -32.46
N GLU A 106 8.42 -1.53 -33.03
CA GLU A 106 8.51 -1.24 -34.46
C GLU A 106 7.23 -0.64 -35.10
N VAL A 107 6.25 -0.23 -34.28
CA VAL A 107 4.86 0.10 -34.69
C VAL A 107 4.18 -1.06 -35.44
N SER A 108 4.48 -2.31 -35.09
CA SER A 108 3.69 -3.45 -35.52
C SER A 108 2.31 -3.45 -34.83
N ASN A 109 1.31 -4.05 -35.49
CA ASN A 109 -0.08 -4.01 -35.01
C ASN A 109 -0.21 -4.65 -33.62
N VAL A 110 -1.15 -4.14 -32.81
CA VAL A 110 -1.41 -4.50 -31.40
C VAL A 110 -1.50 -6.02 -31.12
N HIS A 111 -1.79 -6.83 -32.15
CA HIS A 111 -1.89 -8.28 -32.03
C HIS A 111 -0.54 -8.98 -31.74
N ASP A 112 0.59 -8.35 -32.07
CA ASP A 112 1.94 -8.88 -31.81
C ASP A 112 2.49 -8.44 -30.44
N SER A 113 2.02 -7.31 -29.90
CA SER A 113 2.54 -6.75 -28.64
C SER A 113 2.21 -7.60 -27.41
N VAL A 114 1.14 -8.40 -27.45
CA VAL A 114 0.73 -9.25 -26.32
C VAL A 114 1.69 -10.42 -26.10
N TYR A 115 2.36 -10.92 -27.15
CA TYR A 115 3.33 -12.02 -27.06
C TYR A 115 4.66 -11.61 -26.43
N VAL A 116 4.90 -10.31 -26.27
CA VAL A 116 6.19 -9.79 -25.80
C VAL A 116 6.36 -9.94 -24.28
N PHE A 117 5.29 -10.26 -23.56
CA PHE A 117 5.29 -10.49 -22.12
C PHE A 117 5.13 -11.95 -21.69
N TYR A 118 5.07 -12.88 -22.65
CA TYR A 118 5.02 -14.32 -22.40
C TYR A 118 6.38 -14.97 -22.65
#